data_AF-A0A136H839-F1
#
_entry.id   AF-A0A136H839-F1
#
_cell.length_a   1.000
_cell.length_b   1.000
_cell.length_c   1.000
_cell.angle_alpha   90.00
_cell.angle_beta   90.00
_cell.angle_gamma   90.00
#
_symmetry.space_group_name_H-M   'P 1'
#
loop_
_entity.id
_entity.type
_entity.pdbx_description
1 polymer ?
#
loop_
_entity_poly.entity_id
_entity_poly.type
_entity_poly.pdbx_seq_one_letter_code
_entity_poly.pdbx_strand_id
1 'polypeptide(L)'
;MPCCPCFVESNVSDEWVSYIAVGSMIVFAFGIVTLNAFRRRKEVPPPLASNDRKLYRLWRSDPDAYQRQYGQLDEQYRQAQNEKKRANSN
;
A
#
# COMPACT_ATOMS: atom_id res chain seq x y z
N MET A 1 -29.14 44.88 35.50
CA MET A 1 -28.13 45.09 34.46
C MET A 1 -27.43 43.76 34.21
N PRO A 2 -27.59 43.13 33.04
CA PRO A 2 -26.98 41.84 32.74
C PRO A 2 -25.78 42.00 31.78
N CYS A 3 -24.56 41.81 32.26
CA CYS A 3 -23.35 41.64 31.45
C CYS A 3 -22.37 40.82 32.31
N CYS A 4 -21.72 39.72 31.96
CA CYS A 4 -21.71 38.75 30.86
C CYS A 4 -21.14 37.47 31.50
N PRO A 5 -21.48 36.24 31.07
CA PRO A 5 -20.65 35.09 31.42
C PRO A 5 -19.32 35.18 30.67
N CYS A 6 -18.20 35.26 31.39
CA CYS A 6 -16.87 35.11 30.80
C CYS A 6 -16.75 33.70 30.22
N PHE A 7 -16.73 33.66 28.90
CA PHE A 7 -16.32 32.58 28.03
C PHE A 7 -14.92 32.09 28.42
N VAL A 8 -14.85 31.08 29.29
CA VAL A 8 -13.62 30.35 29.65
C VAL A 8 -13.81 28.89 29.20
N GLU A 9 -13.99 28.67 27.89
CA GLU A 9 -14.10 27.32 27.34
C GLU A 9 -13.56 27.26 25.89
N SER A 10 -12.42 27.92 25.64
CA SER A 10 -11.78 27.88 24.31
C SER A 10 -10.33 27.40 24.31
N ASN A 11 -9.62 27.40 25.44
CA ASN A 11 -8.19 27.07 25.43
C ASN A 11 -7.88 25.60 25.16
N VAL A 12 -8.76 24.67 25.58
CA VAL A 12 -8.58 23.24 25.31
C VAL A 12 -8.90 22.96 23.83
N SER A 13 -10.00 23.53 23.33
CA SER A 13 -10.47 23.42 21.94
C SER A 13 -9.42 23.89 20.93
N ASP A 14 -8.76 25.02 21.19
CA ASP A 14 -7.74 25.59 20.30
C ASP A 14 -6.50 24.71 20.19
N GLU A 15 -6.02 24.10 21.28
CA GLU A 15 -4.89 23.17 21.24
C GLU A 15 -5.22 21.91 20.43
N TRP A 16 -6.37 21.28 20.69
CA TRP A 16 -6.83 20.12 19.92
C TRP A 16 -7.02 20.43 18.44
N VAL A 17 -7.59 21.60 18.12
CA VAL A 17 -7.74 22.07 16.74
C VAL A 17 -6.38 22.28 16.08
N SER A 18 -5.41 22.84 16.80
CA SER A 18 -4.04 23.01 16.31
C SER A 18 -3.37 21.68 16.02
N TYR A 19 -3.49 20.70 16.92
CA TYR A 19 -2.93 19.35 16.71
C TYR A 19 -3.61 18.62 15.56
N ILE A 20 -4.94 18.74 15.43
CA ILE A 20 -5.68 18.16 14.31
C ILE A 20 -5.27 18.84 13.00
N ALA A 21 -5.09 20.16 12.97
CA ALA A 21 -4.66 20.90 11.79
C ALA A 21 -3.24 20.49 11.35
N VAL A 22 -2.29 20.41 12.29
CA VAL A 22 -0.92 19.97 12.01
C VAL A 22 -0.89 18.51 11.57
N GLY A 23 -1.62 17.63 12.24
CA GLY A 23 -1.76 16.22 11.86
C GLY A 23 -2.35 16.06 10.46
N SER A 24 -3.39 16.84 10.13
CA SER A 24 -4.00 16.86 8.81
C SER A 24 -2.99 17.33 7.75
N MET A 25 -2.24 18.40 8.02
CA MET A 25 -1.22 18.91 7.10
C MET A 25 -0.15 17.86 6.79
N ILE A 26 0.31 17.12 7.81
CA ILE A 26 1.28 16.03 7.64
C ILE A 26 0.66 14.88 6.81
N VAL A 27 -0.56 14.46 7.13
CA VAL A 27 -1.25 13.40 6.39
C VAL A 27 -1.53 13.80 4.94
N PHE A 28 -1.86 15.06 4.64
CA PHE A 28 -2.05 15.51 3.26
C PHE A 28 -0.71 15.64 2.50
N ALA A 29 0.33 16.17 3.14
CA ALA A 29 1.66 16.29 2.54
C ALA A 29 2.28 14.93 2.21
N PHE A 30 2.16 13.97 3.13
CA PHE A 30 2.73 12.63 2.96
C PHE A 30 1.74 11.58 2.45
N GLY A 31 0.44 11.87 2.45
CA GLY A 31 -0.60 10.90 2.06
C GLY A 31 -0.51 10.49 0.61
N ILE A 32 -0.29 11.45 -0.31
CA ILE A 32 -0.11 11.15 -1.73
C ILE A 32 1.16 10.30 -1.95
N VAL A 33 2.25 10.65 -1.27
CA VAL A 33 3.53 9.92 -1.34
C VAL A 33 3.37 8.50 -0.78
N THR A 34 2.67 8.37 0.34
CA THR A 34 2.40 7.09 1.02
C THR A 34 1.51 6.19 0.19
N LEU A 35 0.46 6.73 -0.45
CA LEU A 35 -0.40 5.97 -1.36
C LEU A 35 0.35 5.51 -2.61
N ASN A 36 1.21 6.35 -3.19
CA ASN A 36 2.00 5.97 -4.36
C ASN A 36 3.05 4.90 -4.03
N ALA A 37 3.70 5.01 -2.87
CA ALA A 37 4.60 3.97 -2.36
C ALA A 37 3.86 2.66 -2.04
N PHE A 38 2.65 2.76 -1.48
CA PHE A 38 1.81 1.59 -1.18
C PHE A 38 1.33 0.89 -2.45
N ARG A 39 0.96 1.64 -3.51
CA ARG A 39 0.65 1.09 -4.83
C ARG A 39 1.83 0.32 -5.42
N ARG A 40 3.05 0.86 -5.32
CA ARG A 40 4.28 0.17 -5.76
C ARG A 40 4.59 -1.10 -4.97
N ARG A 41 4.16 -1.20 -3.70
CA ARG A 41 4.26 -2.44 -2.92
C ARG A 41 3.14 -3.45 -3.22
N LYS A 42 1.98 -2.98 -3.71
CA LYS A 42 0.89 -3.86 -4.18
C LYS A 42 1.19 -4.52 -5.52
N GLU A 43 2.09 -3.97 -6.32
CA GLU A 43 2.70 -4.64 -7.47
C GLU A 43 3.63 -5.76 -6.97
N VAL A 44 3.04 -6.79 -6.34
CA VAL A 44 3.77 -8.00 -5.95
C VAL A 44 4.16 -8.68 -7.27
N PRO A 45 5.47 -8.77 -7.57
CA PRO A 45 5.89 -9.41 -8.80
C PRO A 45 5.46 -10.89 -8.75
N PRO A 46 4.94 -11.43 -9.86
CA PRO A 46 4.59 -12.84 -9.93
C PRO A 46 5.83 -13.70 -9.61
N PRO A 47 5.67 -14.87 -8.97
CA PRO A 47 6.78 -15.69 -8.50
C PRO A 47 7.78 -16.06 -9.60
N LEU A 48 7.35 -16.21 -10.87
CA LEU A 48 8.30 -16.36 -11.98
C LEU A 48 9.15 -15.10 -12.24
N ALA A 49 8.54 -13.92 -12.25
CA ALA A 49 9.25 -12.66 -12.46
C ALA A 49 10.18 -12.29 -11.30
N SER A 50 9.90 -12.79 -10.10
CA SER A 50 10.82 -12.63 -8.96
C SER A 50 12.09 -13.48 -9.08
N ASN A 51 12.06 -14.58 -9.84
CA ASN A 51 13.15 -15.54 -9.93
C ASN A 51 14.17 -15.21 -11.04
N ASP A 52 13.74 -14.57 -12.13
CA ASP A 52 14.60 -14.22 -13.27
C ASP A 52 14.60 -12.71 -13.56
N ARG A 53 15.80 -12.13 -13.63
CA ARG A 53 16.02 -10.69 -13.89
C ARG A 53 15.46 -10.23 -15.24
N LYS A 54 15.44 -11.08 -16.27
CA LYS A 54 14.89 -10.76 -17.59
C LYS A 54 13.37 -10.71 -17.54
N LEU A 55 12.74 -11.68 -16.89
CA LEU A 55 11.29 -11.70 -16.70
C LEU A 55 10.85 -10.52 -15.82
N TYR A 56 11.64 -10.17 -14.80
CA TYR A 56 11.40 -8.98 -14.00
C TYR A 56 11.40 -7.69 -14.84
N ARG A 57 12.37 -7.55 -15.75
CA ARG A 57 12.42 -6.39 -16.67
C ARG A 57 11.24 -6.36 -17.62
N LEU A 58 10.88 -7.50 -18.20
CA LEU A 58 9.74 -7.62 -19.11
C LEU A 58 8.42 -7.29 -18.41
N TRP A 59 8.20 -7.83 -17.20
CA TRP A 59 7.02 -7.52 -16.41
C TRP A 59 6.98 -6.04 -16.01
N ARG A 60 8.14 -5.44 -15.72
CA ARG A 60 8.24 -4.02 -15.34
C ARG A 60 8.09 -3.06 -16.52
N SER A 61 8.47 -3.44 -17.73
CA SER A 61 8.23 -2.63 -18.93
C SER A 61 6.81 -2.84 -19.46
N ASP A 62 6.36 -4.09 -19.54
CA ASP A 62 5.13 -4.50 -20.21
C ASP A 62 4.43 -5.64 -19.44
N PRO A 63 3.67 -5.30 -18.37
CA PRO A 63 2.98 -6.30 -17.55
C PRO A 63 1.96 -7.12 -18.36
N ASP A 64 1.32 -6.51 -19.36
CA ASP A 64 0.34 -7.19 -20.22
C ASP A 64 1.00 -8.24 -21.14
N ALA A 65 2.18 -7.93 -21.69
CA ALA A 65 2.91 -8.88 -22.52
C ALA A 65 3.39 -10.08 -21.70
N TYR A 66 3.89 -9.80 -20.48
CA TYR A 66 4.25 -10.83 -19.52
C TYR A 66 3.06 -11.74 -19.18
N GLN A 67 1.88 -11.17 -18.89
CA GLN A 67 0.70 -11.94 -18.52
C GLN A 67 0.20 -12.85 -19.65
N ARG A 68 0.28 -12.41 -20.92
CA ARG A 68 -0.10 -13.23 -22.08
C ARG A 68 0.84 -14.41 -22.30
N GLN A 69 2.14 -14.21 -22.13
CA GLN A 69 3.15 -15.23 -22.42
C GLN A 69 3.38 -16.19 -21.26
N TYR A 70 3.34 -15.69 -20.03
CA TYR A 70 3.78 -16.43 -18.84
C TYR A 70 2.69 -16.60 -17.77
N GLY A 71 1.49 -16.03 -17.96
CA GLY A 71 0.41 -16.11 -16.97
C GLY A 71 -0.02 -17.55 -16.65
N GLN A 72 -0.20 -18.40 -17.66
CA GLN A 72 -0.57 -19.80 -17.45
C GLN A 72 0.54 -20.61 -16.76
N LEU A 73 1.81 -20.30 -17.08
CA LEU A 73 2.97 -20.97 -16.49
C LEU A 73 3.13 -20.60 -15.01
N ASP A 74 2.88 -19.34 -14.66
CA ASP A 74 2.89 -18.84 -13.27
C ASP A 74 1.81 -19.52 -12.42
N GLU A 75 0.65 -19.74 -13.00
CA GLU A 75 -0.45 -20.42 -12.33
C GLU A 75 -0.14 -21.90 -12.04
N GLN A 76 0.46 -22.61 -13.01
CA GLN A 76 0.95 -23.98 -12.83
C GLN A 76 2.07 -24.06 -11.79
N TYR A 77 3.02 -23.13 -11.82
CA TYR A 77 4.09 -23.06 -10.82
C TYR A 77 3.53 -22.86 -9.41
N ARG A 78 2.53 -21.99 -9.25
CA ARG A 78 1.88 -21.74 -7.97
C ARG A 78 1.15 -22.98 -7.45
N GLN A 79 0.47 -23.71 -8.34
CA GLN A 79 -0.19 -24.97 -7.99
C GLN A 79 0.84 -26.01 -7.51
N ALA A 80 1.91 -26.23 -8.27
CA ALA A 80 2.96 -27.18 -7.91
C ALA A 80 3.67 -26.82 -6.58
N GLN A 81 3.87 -25.54 -6.29
CA GLN A 81 4.43 -25.09 -5.00
C GLN A 81 3.47 -25.34 -3.84
N ASN A 82 2.18 -25.10 -4.03
CA ASN A 82 1.16 -25.36 -3.02
C ASN A 82 1.04 -26.87 -2.72
N GLU A 83 1.11 -27.71 -3.75
CA GLU A 83 1.12 -29.17 -3.59
C GLU A 83 2.35 -29.64 -2.82
N LYS A 84 3.54 -29.15 -3.14
CA LYS A 84 4.77 -29.45 -2.39
C LYS A 84 4.67 -29.03 -0.92
N LYS A 85 4.13 -27.84 -0.64
CA LYS A 85 3.91 -27.38 0.74
C LYS A 85 2.94 -28.27 1.51
N ARG A 86 1.85 -28.71 0.86
CA ARG A 86 0.88 -29.64 1.46
C ARG A 86 1.51 -31.00 1.74
N ALA A 87 2.31 -31.52 0.82
CA ALA A 87 3.00 -32.80 0.97
C ALA A 87 4.06 -32.78 2.09
N ASN A 88 4.75 -31.65 2.29
CA ASN A 88 5.76 -31.49 3.36
C ASN A 88 5.15 -31.17 4.74
N SER A 89 3.85 -30.87 4.81
CA SER A 89 3.15 -30.57 6.07
C SER A 89 2.48 -31.78 6.70
N ASN A 90 2.54 -32.95 6.05
CA ASN A 90 2.10 -34.25 6.54
C ASN A 90 3.31 -35.11 6.91
#